data_AF-A0A2G2QFA0-F1
#
_entry.id   AF-A0A2G2QFA0-F1
#
_cell.length_a   1.000
_cell.length_b   1.000
_cell.length_c   1.000
_cell.angle_alpha   90.00
_cell.angle_beta   90.00
_cell.angle_gamma   90.00
#
_symmetry.space_group_name_H-M   'P 1'
#
loop_
_entity.id
_entity.type
_entity.pdbx_description
1 polymer ?
#
loop_
_entity_poly.entity_id
_entity_poly.type
_entity_poly.pdbx_seq_one_letter_code
_entity_poly.pdbx_strand_id
1 'polypeptide(L)'
;MMRSISTLQKLLACIVLLASFSAYSASSYSEDSLRKIYLEMRFLYQLGVNIHQKYDLNDRAQINQCISQEGYNATRARALIGATNRIEYPDKKMLVDAAWAAYSCASCKGDGSICDTIPGYLKNIKQVGDSIYKSDEF
;
A
#
# COMPACT_ATOMS: atom_id res chain seq x y z
N MET A 1 -44.83 -7.20 -42.59
CA MET A 1 -44.90 -6.01 -41.71
C MET A 1 -43.83 -6.13 -40.63
N MET A 2 -42.64 -5.56 -40.85
CA MET A 2 -41.55 -5.52 -39.85
C MET A 2 -41.56 -4.14 -39.18
N ARG A 3 -41.80 -4.11 -37.86
CA ARG A 3 -41.75 -2.89 -37.05
C ARG A 3 -40.29 -2.48 -36.86
N SER A 4 -39.94 -1.29 -37.36
CA SER A 4 -38.65 -0.65 -37.18
C SER A 4 -38.46 -0.29 -35.70
N ILE A 5 -37.57 -1.01 -35.02
CA ILE A 5 -37.16 -0.70 -33.65
C ILE A 5 -36.18 0.48 -33.72
N SER A 6 -36.66 1.63 -33.25
CA SER A 6 -35.91 2.89 -33.18
C SER A 6 -34.54 2.70 -32.53
N THR A 7 -33.50 3.19 -33.19
CA THR A 7 -32.08 3.17 -32.79
C THR A 7 -31.84 3.75 -31.39
N LEU A 8 -32.71 4.63 -30.90
CA LEU A 8 -32.64 5.18 -29.53
C LEU A 8 -32.81 4.11 -28.44
N GLN A 9 -33.64 3.10 -28.69
CA GLN A 9 -33.98 2.06 -27.70
C GLN A 9 -32.84 1.03 -27.53
N LYS A 10 -31.99 0.87 -28.55
CA LYS A 10 -30.77 0.06 -28.50
C LYS A 10 -29.64 0.76 -27.72
N LEU A 11 -29.57 2.09 -27.80
CA LEU A 11 -28.57 2.90 -27.08
C LEU A 11 -28.82 2.94 -25.57
N LEU A 12 -30.08 3.06 -25.13
CA LEU A 12 -30.41 3.03 -23.70
C LEU A 12 -30.12 1.66 -23.05
N ALA A 13 -30.30 0.56 -23.78
CA ALA A 13 -30.01 -0.78 -23.26
C ALA A 13 -28.51 -1.03 -23.03
N CYS A 14 -27.63 -0.38 -23.80
CA CYS A 14 -26.18 -0.50 -23.62
C CYS A 14 -25.64 0.27 -22.40
N ILE A 15 -26.27 1.38 -22.01
CA ILE A 15 -25.81 2.20 -20.87
C ILE A 15 -26.11 1.52 -19.53
N VAL A 16 -27.22 0.78 -19.43
CA VAL A 16 -27.61 0.07 -18.20
C VAL A 16 -26.72 -1.15 -17.91
N LEU A 17 -26.10 -1.76 -18.93
CA LEU A 17 -25.21 -2.92 -18.75
C LEU A 17 -23.80 -2.55 -18.25
N LEU A 18 -23.38 -1.29 -18.37
CA LEU A 18 -22.07 -0.79 -17.93
C LEU A 18 -22.04 -0.33 -16.46
N ALA A 19 -23.19 -0.30 -15.78
CA ALA A 19 -23.26 0.02 -14.34
C ALA A 19 -22.87 -1.17 -13.43
N SER A 20 -22.40 -2.26 -14.02
CA SER A 20 -22.11 -3.51 -13.34
C SER A 20 -20.70 -3.50 -12.74
N PHE A 21 -20.63 -3.20 -11.45
CA PHE A 21 -19.59 -3.61 -10.50
C PHE A 21 -18.25 -2.84 -10.52
N SER A 22 -18.21 -1.69 -9.84
CA SER A 22 -17.04 -1.37 -8.99
C SER A 22 -17.30 -1.90 -7.57
N ALA A 23 -17.44 -3.22 -7.45
CA ALA A 23 -17.33 -3.86 -6.15
C ALA A 23 -15.83 -3.83 -5.77
N TYR A 24 -15.44 -2.85 -4.96
CA TYR A 24 -14.17 -2.91 -4.25
C TYR A 24 -14.28 -4.09 -3.27
N SER A 25 -13.88 -5.30 -3.69
CA SER A 25 -13.77 -6.42 -2.77
C SER A 25 -12.60 -6.15 -1.84
N ALA A 26 -12.88 -5.52 -0.70
CA ALA A 26 -11.97 -5.62 0.42
C ALA A 26 -11.92 -7.11 0.80
N SER A 27 -10.75 -7.72 0.70
CA SER A 27 -10.56 -9.08 1.21
C SER A 27 -10.37 -8.97 2.71
N SER A 28 -11.04 -9.80 3.50
CA SER A 28 -10.67 -10.00 4.90
C SER A 28 -9.17 -10.28 4.99
N TYR A 29 -8.47 -9.66 5.94
CA TYR A 29 -7.06 -9.98 6.15
C TYR A 29 -6.90 -11.42 6.64
N SER A 30 -5.85 -12.06 6.14
CA SER A 30 -5.33 -13.34 6.61
C SER A 30 -3.98 -13.14 7.31
N GLU A 31 -3.54 -14.11 8.09
CA GLU A 31 -2.18 -14.13 8.64
C GLU A 31 -1.12 -13.89 7.55
N ASP A 32 -1.22 -14.62 6.43
CA ASP A 32 -0.28 -14.53 5.32
C ASP A 32 -0.23 -13.14 4.69
N SER A 33 -1.38 -12.49 4.51
CA SER A 33 -1.44 -11.16 3.93
C SER A 33 -0.86 -10.10 4.86
N LEU A 34 -1.17 -10.17 6.16
CA LEU A 34 -0.56 -9.29 7.17
C LEU A 34 0.95 -9.53 7.30
N ARG A 35 1.40 -10.78 7.28
CA ARG A 35 2.82 -11.12 7.32
C ARG A 35 3.57 -10.55 6.13
N LYS A 36 3.01 -10.64 4.92
CA LYS A 36 3.60 -10.02 3.71
C LYS A 36 3.69 -8.50 3.84
N ILE A 37 2.63 -7.86 4.32
CA ILE A 37 2.62 -6.40 4.57
C ILE A 37 3.67 -6.01 5.60
N TYR A 38 3.76 -6.74 6.72
CA TYR A 38 4.76 -6.54 7.76
C TYR A 38 6.19 -6.64 7.22
N LEU A 39 6.48 -7.68 6.44
CA LEU A 39 7.81 -7.90 5.87
C LEU A 39 8.18 -6.80 4.86
N GLU A 40 7.25 -6.39 4.01
CA GLU A 40 7.50 -5.32 3.04
C GLU A 40 7.69 -3.96 3.73
N MET A 41 6.88 -3.63 4.75
CA MET A 41 7.09 -2.43 5.58
C MET A 41 8.46 -2.45 6.26
N ARG A 42 8.86 -3.59 6.82
CA ARG A 42 10.17 -3.73 7.47
C ARG A 42 11.32 -3.56 6.46
N PHE A 43 11.17 -4.10 5.26
CA PHE A 43 12.14 -3.91 4.17
C PHE A 43 12.29 -2.42 3.82
N LEU A 44 11.17 -1.72 3.60
CA LEU A 44 11.19 -0.29 3.27
C LEU A 44 11.78 0.57 4.40
N TYR A 45 11.49 0.23 5.65
CA TYR A 45 12.13 0.87 6.80
C TYR A 45 13.65 0.71 6.77
N GLN A 46 14.16 -0.51 6.59
CA GLN A 46 15.60 -0.77 6.53
C GLN A 46 16.26 -0.04 5.36
N LEU A 47 15.59 -0.03 4.20
CA LEU A 47 16.03 0.73 3.04
C LEU A 47 16.09 2.23 3.33
N GLY A 48 15.04 2.80 3.92
CA GLY A 48 14.99 4.22 4.26
C GLY A 48 16.09 4.63 5.23
N VAL A 49 16.29 3.86 6.31
CA VAL A 49 17.40 4.08 7.24
C VAL A 49 18.74 4.07 6.51
N ASN A 50 18.95 3.14 5.57
CA ASN A 50 20.18 3.10 4.78
C ASN A 50 20.32 4.32 3.85
N ILE A 51 19.25 4.73 3.16
CA ILE A 51 19.22 5.93 2.30
C ILE A 51 19.64 7.16 3.11
N HIS A 52 19.01 7.40 4.25
CA HIS A 52 19.27 8.57 5.10
C HIS A 52 20.65 8.54 5.80
N GLN A 53 21.30 7.37 5.88
CA GLN A 53 22.70 7.25 6.32
C GLN A 53 23.71 7.43 5.17
N LYS A 54 23.34 6.99 3.97
CA LYS A 54 24.24 6.92 2.80
C LYS A 54 24.30 8.23 2.01
N TYR A 55 23.19 8.98 1.96
CA TYR A 55 23.07 10.19 1.14
C TYR A 55 22.76 11.41 2.01
N ASP A 56 23.41 12.53 1.71
CA ASP A 56 22.93 13.84 2.16
C ASP A 56 21.77 14.29 1.25
N LEU A 57 20.55 14.18 1.77
CA LEU A 57 19.34 14.55 1.03
C LEU A 57 19.07 16.07 0.99
N ASN A 58 20.02 16.89 1.42
CA ASN A 58 20.06 18.33 1.15
C ASN A 58 20.94 18.67 -0.06
N ASP A 59 21.78 17.73 -0.52
CA ASP A 59 22.63 17.89 -1.69
C ASP A 59 21.93 17.33 -2.95
N ARG A 60 21.69 18.21 -3.93
CA ARG A 60 21.02 17.86 -5.20
C ARG A 60 21.74 16.75 -5.96
N ALA A 61 23.07 16.70 -5.93
CA ALA A 61 23.82 15.65 -6.64
C ALA A 61 23.55 14.27 -6.01
N GLN A 62 23.55 14.21 -4.68
CA GLN A 62 23.27 12.98 -3.94
C GLN A 62 21.81 12.56 -4.02
N ILE A 63 20.86 13.51 -4.05
CA ILE A 63 19.44 13.20 -4.33
C ILE A 63 19.30 12.51 -5.69
N ASN A 64 19.94 13.04 -6.74
CA ASN A 64 19.88 12.43 -8.07
C ASN A 64 20.49 11.03 -8.08
N GLN A 65 21.59 10.84 -7.36
CA GLN A 65 22.22 9.53 -7.22
C GLN A 65 21.32 8.53 -6.48
N CYS A 66 20.68 8.96 -5.39
CA CYS A 66 19.71 8.14 -4.67
C CYS A 66 18.54 7.75 -5.58
N ILE A 67 17.98 8.70 -6.34
CA ILE A 67 16.86 8.40 -7.27
C ILE A 67 17.28 7.37 -8.32
N SER A 68 18.50 7.50 -8.86
CA SER A 68 19.03 6.56 -9.86
C SER A 68 19.24 5.16 -9.30
N GLN A 69 19.77 5.06 -8.07
CA GLN A 69 20.11 3.77 -7.46
C GLN A 69 18.92 3.10 -6.77
N GLU A 70 18.07 3.86 -6.10
CA GLU A 70 17.04 3.33 -5.18
C GLU A 70 15.61 3.64 -5.64
N GLY A 71 15.41 4.50 -6.64
CA GLY A 71 14.09 4.99 -7.06
C GLY A 71 13.11 3.90 -7.52
N TYR A 72 13.61 2.73 -7.95
CA TYR A 72 12.78 1.58 -8.30
C TYR A 72 11.96 1.06 -7.09
N ASN A 73 12.44 1.27 -5.86
CA ASN A 73 11.74 0.88 -4.64
C ASN A 73 10.46 1.71 -4.39
N ALA A 74 10.33 2.88 -5.02
CA ALA A 74 9.11 3.68 -4.93
C ALA A 74 7.88 2.96 -5.53
N THR A 75 8.08 2.09 -6.53
CA THR A 75 7.00 1.26 -7.08
C THR A 75 6.56 0.19 -6.09
N ARG A 76 7.52 -0.46 -5.42
CA ARG A 76 7.24 -1.46 -4.37
C ARG A 76 6.45 -0.86 -3.22
N ALA A 77 6.87 0.32 -2.74
CA ALA A 77 6.19 1.02 -1.67
C ALA A 77 4.76 1.47 -2.06
N ARG A 78 4.52 1.88 -3.30
CA ARG A 78 3.15 2.15 -3.80
C ARG A 78 2.29 0.88 -3.87
N ALA A 79 2.87 -0.25 -4.26
CA ALA A 79 2.17 -1.53 -4.25
C ALA A 79 1.75 -1.94 -2.83
N LEU A 80 2.61 -1.71 -1.84
CA LEU A 80 2.30 -1.92 -0.43
C LEU A 80 1.12 -1.05 0.05
N ILE A 81 1.11 0.25 -0.29
CA ILE A 81 -0.03 1.13 0.00
C ILE A 81 -1.31 0.59 -0.67
N GLY A 82 -1.21 0.14 -1.92
CA GLY A 82 -2.34 -0.46 -2.63
C GLY A 82 -2.83 -1.78 -1.99
N ALA A 83 -1.93 -2.60 -1.46
CA ALA A 83 -2.27 -3.84 -0.76
C ALA A 83 -2.94 -3.55 0.59
N THR A 84 -2.36 -2.65 1.39
CA THR A 84 -2.94 -2.23 2.67
C THR A 84 -4.30 -1.59 2.51
N ASN A 85 -4.57 -0.84 1.43
CA ASN A 85 -5.89 -0.30 1.11
C ASN A 85 -6.94 -1.36 0.75
N ARG A 86 -6.54 -2.56 0.32
CA ARG A 86 -7.48 -3.62 -0.10
C ARG A 86 -7.80 -4.65 0.98
N ILE A 87 -7.04 -4.70 2.07
CA ILE A 87 -7.33 -5.64 3.17
C ILE A 87 -8.21 -5.01 4.24
N GLU A 88 -9.24 -5.69 4.72
CA GLU A 88 -9.89 -5.27 5.97
C GLU A 88 -8.89 -5.43 7.11
N TYR A 89 -8.90 -4.57 8.12
CA TYR A 89 -7.97 -4.65 9.25
C TYR A 89 -8.57 -3.88 10.43
N PRO A 90 -8.45 -4.34 11.69
CA PRO A 90 -9.16 -3.75 12.82
C PRO A 90 -8.89 -2.25 12.99
N ASP A 91 -7.64 -1.83 12.75
CA ASP A 91 -7.25 -0.42 12.69
C ASP A 91 -6.74 -0.06 11.30
N LYS A 92 -7.65 -0.09 10.33
CA LYS A 92 -7.37 0.16 8.91
C LYS A 92 -6.60 1.46 8.68
N LYS A 93 -6.94 2.51 9.43
CA LYS A 93 -6.29 3.82 9.31
C LYS A 93 -4.82 3.72 9.70
N MET A 94 -4.51 3.12 10.85
CA MET A 94 -3.13 2.92 11.28
C MET A 94 -2.33 2.10 10.28
N LEU A 95 -2.91 1.06 9.68
CA LEU A 95 -2.21 0.24 8.70
C LEU A 95 -1.86 1.02 7.41
N VAL A 96 -2.78 1.86 6.94
CA VAL A 96 -2.55 2.70 5.76
C VAL A 96 -1.54 3.81 6.08
N ASP A 97 -1.64 4.44 7.25
CA ASP A 97 -0.68 5.45 7.73
C ASP A 97 0.73 4.85 7.84
N ALA A 98 0.85 3.62 8.36
CA ALA A 98 2.10 2.89 8.42
C ALA A 98 2.72 2.65 7.02
N ALA A 99 1.90 2.33 6.02
CA ALA A 99 2.36 2.13 4.65
C ALA A 99 2.88 3.43 4.03
N TRP A 100 2.20 4.55 4.28
CA TRP A 100 2.65 5.87 3.85
C TRP A 100 3.90 6.33 4.58
N ALA A 101 4.02 6.06 5.88
CA ALA A 101 5.24 6.33 6.64
C ALA A 101 6.44 5.55 6.09
N ALA A 102 6.25 4.25 5.78
CA ALA A 102 7.26 3.42 5.14
C ALA A 102 7.65 3.93 3.74
N TYR A 103 6.68 4.37 2.93
CA TYR A 103 6.96 5.01 1.64
C TYR A 103 7.80 6.27 1.79
N SER A 104 7.42 7.16 2.71
CA SER A 104 8.12 8.42 2.93
C SER A 104 9.53 8.21 3.48
N CYS A 105 9.69 7.27 4.41
CA CYS A 105 11.00 6.87 4.96
C CYS A 105 11.92 6.30 3.89
N ALA A 106 11.40 5.48 2.97
CA ALA A 106 12.18 4.89 1.87
C ALA A 106 12.38 5.85 0.68
N SER A 107 12.04 7.14 0.81
CA SER A 107 12.13 8.10 -0.27
C SER A 107 13.46 8.84 -0.25
N CYS A 108 13.95 9.26 -1.43
CA CYS A 108 15.13 10.12 -1.55
C CYS A 108 14.83 11.60 -1.22
N LYS A 109 13.90 11.85 -0.29
CA LYS A 109 13.41 13.17 0.10
C LYS A 109 13.15 13.21 1.61
N GLY A 110 13.22 14.40 2.17
CA GLY A 110 12.96 14.62 3.60
C GLY A 110 14.16 14.31 4.49
N ASP A 111 13.99 14.46 5.79
CA ASP A 111 15.05 14.35 6.81
C ASP A 111 15.15 12.96 7.46
N GLY A 112 14.27 12.02 7.07
CA GLY A 112 14.24 10.67 7.62
C GLY A 112 13.57 10.54 8.99
N SER A 113 13.15 11.64 9.61
CA SER A 113 12.47 11.62 10.93
C SER A 113 11.21 10.74 10.93
N ILE A 114 10.52 10.64 9.79
CA ILE A 114 9.35 9.77 9.63
C ILE A 114 9.68 8.29 9.85
N CYS A 115 10.94 7.87 9.62
CA CYS A 115 11.40 6.49 9.85
C CYS A 115 11.28 6.08 11.31
N ASP A 116 11.41 7.02 12.26
CA ASP A 116 11.37 6.74 13.70
C ASP A 116 10.00 6.24 14.18
N THR A 117 8.94 6.53 13.41
CA THR A 117 7.58 6.08 13.71
C THR A 117 7.31 4.63 13.30
N ILE A 118 8.08 4.10 12.34
CA ILE A 118 7.81 2.79 11.73
C ILE A 118 7.98 1.61 12.69
N PRO A 119 8.99 1.57 13.58
CA PRO A 119 9.10 0.51 14.59
C PRO A 119 7.84 0.35 15.45
N GLY A 120 7.16 1.46 15.78
CA GLY A 120 5.89 1.45 16.49
C GLY A 120 4.78 0.78 15.69
N TYR A 121 4.62 1.14 14.41
CA TYR A 121 3.66 0.51 13.51
C TYR A 121 3.92 -0.99 13.33
N LEU A 122 5.18 -1.38 13.10
CA LEU A 122 5.57 -2.79 12.94
C LEU A 122 5.23 -3.63 14.17
N LYS A 123 5.42 -3.08 15.38
CA LYS A 123 5.05 -3.73 16.63
C LYS A 123 3.55 -4.00 16.69
N ASN A 124 2.71 -3.00 16.35
CA ASN A 124 1.26 -3.15 16.38
C ASN A 124 0.77 -4.19 15.35
N ILE A 125 1.30 -4.13 14.12
CA ILE A 125 0.95 -5.09 13.06
C ILE A 125 1.33 -6.51 13.47
N LYS A 126 2.52 -6.69 14.05
CA LYS A 126 2.98 -7.99 14.56
C LYS A 126 2.07 -8.52 15.67
N GLN A 127 1.67 -7.67 16.63
CA GLN A 127 0.78 -8.07 17.71
C GLN A 127 -0.59 -8.56 17.20
N VAL A 128 -1.14 -7.88 16.19
CA VAL A 128 -2.39 -8.34 15.55
C VAL A 128 -2.17 -9.65 14.81
N GLY A 129 -1.08 -9.80 14.05
CA GLY A 129 -0.73 -11.07 13.38
C GLY A 129 -0.60 -12.24 14.37
N ASP A 130 0.12 -12.04 15.47
CA ASP A 130 0.32 -13.05 16.52
C ASP A 130 -1.01 -13.40 17.24
N SER A 131 -1.98 -12.48 17.28
CA SER A 131 -3.30 -12.74 17.88
C SER A 131 -4.19 -13.66 17.04
N ILE A 132 -4.01 -13.67 15.72
CA ILE A 132 -4.70 -14.59 14.80
C ILE A 132 -4.21 -16.02 15.05
N TYR A 133 -2.91 -16.21 15.27
CA TYR A 133 -2.32 -17.52 15.58
C TYR A 133 -2.98 -18.19 16.79
N LYS A 134 -3.32 -17.40 17.81
CA LYS A 134 -3.93 -17.90 19.05
C LYS A 134 -5.43 -18.19 18.92
N SER A 135 -6.12 -17.60 17.95
CA SER A 135 -7.55 -17.87 17.73
C SER A 135 -7.80 -19.14 16.92
N ASP A 136 -6.80 -19.61 16.17
CA ASP A 136 -6.90 -20.79 15.29
C ASP A 136 -6.45 -22.09 15.99
N GLU A 137 -6.00 -22.02 17.24
CA GLU A 137 -5.60 -23.17 18.09
C GLU A 137 -6.74 -23.74 18.98
N PHE A 138 -7.99 -23.32 18.80
CA PHE A 138 -9.16 -23.79 19.59
C PHE A 138 -10.27 -24.40 18.74
#